data_AF-A0A9C9SKJ0-F1
#
_entry.id   AF-A0A9C9SKJ0-F1
#
_cell.length_a   1.000
_cell.length_b   1.000
_cell.length_c   1.000
_cell.angle_alpha   90.00
_cell.angle_beta   90.00
_cell.angle_gamma   90.00
#
_symmetry.space_group_name_H-M   'P 1'
#
loop_
_entity.id
_entity.type
_entity.pdbx_description
1 polymer ?
#
loop_
_entity_poly.entity_id
_entity_poly.type
_entity_poly.pdbx_seq_one_letter_code
_entity_poly.pdbx_strand_id
1 'polypeptide(L)' 'MALDTDNALTTLDDAKTWCGVNNTDYDTLLTDFINSVSWQFNSFTNRKLKARDITAQYDGDGSNVMVLPEYPVN' A
#
# COMPACT_ATOMS: atom_id res chain seq x y z
N MET A 1 -2.57 16.97 3.49
CA MET A 1 -2.40 16.20 2.24
C MET A 1 -3.66 15.36 2.01
N ALA A 2 -3.95 14.95 0.77
CA ALA A 2 -4.98 13.94 0.54
C ALA A 2 -4.44 12.53 0.87
N LEU A 3 -5.31 11.60 1.27
CA LEU A 3 -4.92 10.21 1.47
C LEU A 3 -4.56 9.58 0.11
N ASP A 4 -3.40 8.92 0.04
CA ASP A 4 -2.96 8.19 -1.16
C ASP A 4 -3.79 6.92 -1.30
N THR A 5 -4.87 6.98 -2.08
CA THR A 5 -5.77 5.83 -2.26
C THR A 5 -5.13 4.65 -2.96
N ASP A 6 -4.00 4.83 -3.63
CA ASP A 6 -3.32 3.75 -4.36
C ASP A 6 -2.40 2.97 -3.44
N ASN A 7 -1.72 3.63 -2.50
CA ASN A 7 -0.72 2.97 -1.65
C ASN A 7 -1.13 2.89 -0.17
N ALA A 8 -2.12 3.65 0.31
CA ALA A 8 -2.54 3.59 1.71
C ALA A 8 -3.03 2.20 2.10
N LEU A 9 -2.39 1.66 3.15
CA LEU A 9 -2.65 0.32 3.70
C LEU A 9 -3.78 0.29 4.73
N THR A 10 -4.23 1.46 5.20
CA THR A 10 -5.32 1.63 6.14
C THR A 10 -6.11 2.90 5.83
N THR A 11 -7.25 3.09 6.47
CA THR A 11 -8.09 4.28 6.33
C THR A 11 -7.81 5.29 7.44
N LEU A 12 -8.20 6.55 7.22
CA LEU A 12 -8.15 7.58 8.25
C LEU A 12 -9.07 7.24 9.44
N ASP A 13 -10.23 6.63 9.17
CA ASP A 13 -11.19 6.26 10.22
C ASP A 13 -10.67 5.12 11.10
N ASP A 14 -10.03 4.12 10.51
CA ASP A 14 -9.38 3.04 11.27
C ASP A 14 -8.22 3.58 12.12
N ALA A 15 -7.41 4.49 11.56
CA ALA A 15 -6.32 5.12 12.28
C ALA A 15 -6.82 5.98 13.46
N LYS A 16 -7.89 6.76 13.26
CA LYS A 16 -8.54 7.53 14.34
C LYS A 16 -9.10 6.62 15.44
N THR A 17 -9.78 5.55 15.03
CA THR A 17 -10.34 4.54 15.96
C THR A 17 -9.23 3.93 16.80
N TRP A 18 -8.10 3.56 16.19
CA TRP A 18 -6.96 2.99 16.89
C TRP A 18 -6.29 3.98 17.86
N CYS A 19 -6.17 5.25 17.45
CA CYS A 19 -5.63 6.32 18.30
C CYS A 19 -6.60 6.82 19.39
N GLY A 20 -7.86 6.38 19.37
CA GLY A 20 -8.90 6.89 20.27
C GLY A 20 -9.30 8.36 20.00
N VAL A 21 -9.08 8.83 18.77
CA VAL A 21 -9.41 10.21 18.35
C VAL A 21 -10.80 10.22 17.71
N ASN A 22 -11.66 11.14 18.14
CA ASN A 22 -13.03 11.29 17.65
C ASN A 22 -13.33 12.66 17.01
N ASN A 23 -12.31 13.51 16.88
CA ASN A 23 -12.40 14.82 16.24
C ASN A 23 -11.56 14.85 14.94
N THR A 24 -11.53 16.01 14.28
CA THR A 24 -10.85 16.21 12.99
C THR A 24 -9.53 16.99 13.13
N ASP A 25 -9.12 17.34 14.35
CA ASP A 25 -7.98 18.23 14.59
C ASP A 25 -6.66 17.62 14.08
N TYR A 26 -6.60 16.30 14.04
CA TYR A 26 -5.42 15.53 13.66
C TYR A 26 -5.52 14.88 12.28
N ASP A 27 -6.58 15.13 11.51
CA ASP A 27 -6.83 14.45 10.24
C ASP A 27 -5.67 14.62 9.25
N THR A 28 -5.11 15.82 9.17
CA THR A 28 -3.97 16.10 8.29
C THR A 28 -2.73 15.33 8.73
N LEU A 29 -2.42 15.32 10.03
CA LEU A 29 -1.26 14.64 10.58
C LEU A 29 -1.37 13.12 10.42
N LEU A 30 -2.54 12.56 10.71
CA LEU A 30 -2.81 11.13 10.57
C LEU A 30 -2.76 10.72 9.09
N THR A 31 -3.27 11.54 8.18
CA THR A 31 -3.19 11.28 6.74
C THR A 31 -1.72 11.26 6.27
N ASP A 32 -0.91 12.22 6.69
CA ASP A 32 0.52 12.27 6.35
C ASP A 32 1.28 11.07 6.94
N PHE A 33 0.92 10.66 8.15
CA PHE A 33 1.48 9.47 8.80
C PHE A 33 1.14 8.19 8.03
N ILE A 34 -0.13 7.98 7.68
CA ILE A 34 -0.57 6.82 6.89
C ILE A 34 0.17 6.77 5.55
N ASN A 35 0.25 7.89 4.84
CA ASN A 35 0.95 7.96 3.55
C ASN A 35 2.44 7.60 3.71
N SER A 36 3.12 8.21 4.68
CA SER A 36 4.56 8.01 4.90
C SER A 36 4.89 6.57 5.27
N VAL A 37 4.14 6.00 6.21
CA VAL A 37 4.35 4.63 6.69
C VAL A 37 4.01 3.62 5.59
N SER A 38 2.90 3.81 4.87
CA SER A 38 2.54 2.94 3.74
C SER A 38 3.63 2.93 2.66
N TRP A 39 4.19 4.10 2.34
CA TRP A 39 5.33 4.22 1.43
C TRP A 39 6.58 3.53 1.96
N GLN A 40 6.89 3.68 3.24
CA GLN A 40 8.04 3.03 3.87
C GLN A 40 7.92 1.51 3.80
N PHE A 41 6.74 0.93 4.08
CA PHE A 41 6.54 -0.51 3.98
C PHE A 41 6.70 -1.03 2.56
N ASN A 42 6.14 -0.33 1.57
CA ASN A 42 6.30 -0.70 0.16
C ASN A 42 7.79 -0.66 -0.27
N SER A 43 8.52 0.38 0.17
CA SER A 43 9.96 0.51 -0.09
C SER A 43 10.77 -0.59 0.60
N PHE A 44 10.52 -0.83 1.88
CA PHE A 44 11.23 -1.84 2.67
C PHE A 44 11.04 -3.26 2.11
N THR A 45 9.84 -3.57 1.64
CA THR A 45 9.50 -4.89 1.10
C THR A 45 9.79 -5.02 -0.39
N ASN A 46 10.21 -3.94 -1.05
CA ASN A 46 10.38 -3.82 -2.50
C ASN A 46 9.16 -4.33 -3.29
N ARG A 47 7.94 -4.13 -2.77
CA ARG A 47 6.69 -4.57 -3.40
C ARG A 47 5.54 -3.61 -3.09
N LYS A 48 4.46 -3.72 -3.85
CA LYS A 48 3.21 -3.01 -3.57
C LYS A 48 2.30 -3.90 -2.74
N LEU A 49 2.11 -3.55 -1.46
CA LEU A 49 1.37 -4.39 -0.52
C LEU A 49 -0.15 -4.30 -0.69
N LYS A 50 -0.65 -3.20 -1.25
CA LYS A 50 -2.07 -3.04 -1.54
C LYS A 50 -2.42 -3.81 -2.81
N ALA A 51 -3.36 -4.74 -2.69
CA ALA A 51 -3.90 -5.52 -3.81
C ALA A 51 -4.35 -4.60 -4.96
N ARG A 52 -3.98 -4.98 -6.17
CA ARG A 52 -4.19 -4.21 -7.40
C ARG A 52 -4.09 -5.13 -8.61
N ASP A 53 -4.75 -4.73 -9.69
CA ASP A 53 -4.60 -5.41 -10.97
C ASP A 53 -3.27 -4.97 -11.63
N ILE A 54 -2.51 -5.95 -12.12
CA ILE A 54 -1.21 -5.72 -12.77
C ILE A 54 -1.23 -6.41 -14.13
N THR A 55 -0.94 -5.66 -15.18
CA THR A 55 -0.64 -6.22 -16.49
C THR A 55 0.88 -6.25 -16.65
N ALA A 56 1.46 -7.44 -16.69
CA ALA A 56 2.88 -7.64 -16.91
C ALA A 56 3.12 -8.33 -18.26
N GLN A 57 4.15 -7.88 -18.97
CA GLN A 57 4.62 -8.49 -20.21
C GLN A 57 5.97 -9.13 -19.95
N TYR A 58 6.11 -10.39 -20.37
CA TYR A 58 7.32 -11.17 -20.17
C TYR A 58 7.77 -11.73 -21.51
N ASP A 59 9.05 -11.56 -21.81
CA ASP A 59 9.68 -12.30 -22.89
C ASP A 59 9.98 -13.71 -22.38
N GLY A 60 9.66 -14.73 -23.19
CA GLY A 60 9.89 -16.11 -22.82
C GLY A 60 11.39 -16.41 -22.68
N ASP A 61 11.78 -17.02 -21.56
CA ASP A 61 13.17 -17.42 -21.27
C ASP A 61 13.45 -18.90 -21.59
N GLY A 62 12.47 -19.62 -22.15
CA GLY A 62 12.55 -21.06 -22.43
C GLY A 62 12.41 -21.95 -21.19
N SER A 63 12.10 -21.38 -20.03
CA SER A 63 11.75 -22.10 -18.81
C SER A 63 10.30 -22.57 -18.83
N ASN A 64 10.03 -23.66 -18.09
CA ASN A 64 8.65 -24.11 -17.80
C ASN A 64 8.08 -23.46 -16.53
N VAL A 65 8.82 -22.53 -15.90
CA VAL A 65 8.46 -21.86 -14.66
C VAL A 65 8.53 -20.36 -14.85
N MET A 66 7.46 -19.65 -14.50
CA MET A 66 7.40 -18.19 -14.44
C MET A 66 7.43 -17.74 -12.98
N VAL A 67 8.40 -16.89 -12.62
CA VAL A 67 8.47 -16.28 -11.29
C VAL A 67 7.90 -14.87 -11.37
N LEU A 68 6.82 -14.63 -10.63
CA LEU A 68 6.18 -13.32 -10.57
C LEU A 68 6.82 -12.48 -9.45
N PRO A 69 7.17 -11.21 -9.72
CA PRO A 69 7.79 -10.33 -8.71
C PRO A 69 6.79 -9.87 -7.64
N GLU A 70 5.50 -9.87 -7.96
CA GLU A 70 4.41 -9.43 -7.09
C GLU A 70 3.79 -10.65 -6.42
N TYR A 71 3.72 -10.65 -5.09
CA TYR A 71 3.06 -11.68 -4.27
C TYR A 71 2.29 -11.00 -3.13
N PRO A 72 1.07 -11.47 -2.78
CA PRO A 72 0.34 -12.60 -3.36
C PRO A 72 -0.34 -12.26 -4.69
N VAL A 73 -0.46 -13.27 -5.55
CA VAL A 73 -1.21 -13.21 -6.82
C VAL A 73 -2.54 -13.91 -6.61
N ASN A 74 -3.63 -13.30 -7.07
CA ASN A 74 -4.99 -13.82 -6.94
C ASN A 74 -5.51 -14.36 -8.27
#